data_AF-A0A4S2PPD6-F1
#
_entry.id   AF-A0A4S2PPD6-F1
#
_cell.length_a   1.000
_cell.length_b   1.000
_cell.length_c   1.000
_cell.angle_alpha   90.00
_cell.angle_beta   90.00
_cell.angle_gamma   90.00
#
_symmetry.space_group_name_H-M   'P 1'
#
loop_
_entity.id
_entity.type
_entity.pdbx_description
1 polymer ?
#
loop_
_entity_poly.entity_id
_entity_poly.type
_entity_poly.pdbx_seq_one_letter_code
_entity_poly.pdbx_strand_id
1 'polypeptide(L)'
;MKLIPAEVKSWDGTKMRIAIPGYTDGADQFPEAEICYPLADRPADTGYKILSGDPIWIMFNGGDENSPIVMGFRGKNTGGNKDTRFLEHTNFATKAENEMTETSQTHTINASSVFTVTSGSIVLNANVEINGKLKTSGDITSAGSITDADGDGGA
;
A
#
# COMPACT_ATOMS: atom_id res chain seq x y z
N MET A 1 -29.78 12.22 -0.66
CA MET A 1 -28.55 12.56 0.09
C MET A 1 -27.54 13.19 -0.85
N LYS A 2 -26.72 14.13 -0.36
CA LYS A 2 -25.76 14.91 -1.16
C LYS A 2 -24.34 14.68 -0.63
N LEU A 3 -23.36 14.57 -1.53
CA LEU A 3 -21.94 14.60 -1.16
C LEU A 3 -21.51 16.04 -0.87
N ILE A 4 -20.88 16.26 0.28
CA ILE A 4 -20.42 17.57 0.73
C ILE A 4 -18.89 17.55 0.81
N PRO A 5 -18.19 18.58 0.29
CA PRO A 5 -16.73 18.61 0.35
C PRO A 5 -16.28 18.90 1.78
N ALA A 6 -15.28 18.18 2.24
CA ALA A 6 -14.64 18.41 3.53
C ALA A 6 -13.12 18.20 3.40
N GLU A 7 -12.41 18.51 4.49
CA GLU A 7 -10.97 18.35 4.61
C GLU A 7 -10.63 17.65 5.93
N VAL A 8 -9.72 16.68 5.89
CA VAL A 8 -9.22 16.02 7.09
C VAL A 8 -8.40 17.00 7.92
N LYS A 9 -8.68 17.11 9.21
CA LYS A 9 -7.88 17.88 10.17
C LYS A 9 -6.97 17.00 11.01
N SER A 10 -7.48 15.86 11.47
CA SER A 10 -6.67 14.83 12.12
C SER A 10 -7.24 13.44 11.92
N TRP A 11 -6.36 12.45 11.97
CA TRP A 11 -6.66 11.03 11.95
C TRP A 11 -5.61 10.29 12.79
N ASP A 12 -6.04 9.51 13.78
CA ASP A 12 -5.15 8.76 14.67
C ASP A 12 -5.28 7.23 14.52
N GLY A 13 -6.07 6.77 13.54
CA GLY A 13 -6.39 5.34 13.35
C GLY A 13 -7.73 4.92 13.98
N THR A 14 -8.30 5.74 14.87
CA THR A 14 -9.60 5.49 15.51
C THR A 14 -10.57 6.65 15.30
N LYS A 15 -10.11 7.88 15.50
CA LYS A 15 -10.92 9.10 15.43
C LYS A 15 -10.47 9.99 14.29
N MET A 16 -11.42 10.38 13.45
CA MET A 16 -11.19 11.37 12.40
C MET A 16 -11.88 12.66 12.73
N ARG A 17 -11.19 13.79 12.56
CA ARG A 17 -11.77 15.13 12.66
C ARG A 17 -11.71 15.82 11.32
N ILE A 18 -12.80 16.45 10.93
CA ILE A 18 -12.96 17.04 9.59
C ILE A 18 -13.42 18.50 9.66
N ALA A 19 -12.95 19.32 8.74
CA ALA A 19 -13.50 20.64 8.50
C ALA A 19 -14.46 20.59 7.31
N ILE A 20 -15.62 21.20 7.46
CA ILE A 20 -16.64 21.32 6.43
C ILE A 20 -16.76 22.82 6.13
N PRO A 21 -16.22 23.30 4.99
CA PRO A 21 -16.23 24.73 4.66
C PRO A 21 -17.64 25.33 4.73
N GLY A 22 -17.78 26.46 5.41
CA GLY A 22 -19.05 27.15 5.66
C GLY A 22 -19.87 26.60 6.83
N TYR A 23 -19.59 25.39 7.31
CA TYR A 23 -20.28 24.78 8.46
C TYR A 23 -19.43 24.83 9.73
N THR A 24 -18.11 24.64 9.61
CA THR A 24 -17.19 24.58 10.74
C THR A 24 -16.23 25.77 10.78
N ASP A 25 -16.54 26.84 10.06
CA ASP A 25 -15.68 28.03 9.98
C ASP A 25 -15.69 28.75 11.34
N GLY A 26 -14.51 28.93 11.94
CA GLY A 26 -14.38 29.52 13.28
C GLY A 26 -14.74 28.60 14.44
N ALA A 27 -14.94 27.30 14.18
CA ALA A 27 -15.21 26.32 15.24
C ALA A 27 -13.97 26.08 16.13
N ASP A 28 -14.18 26.04 17.45
CA ASP A 28 -13.13 25.68 18.42
C ASP A 28 -12.77 24.18 18.35
N GLN A 29 -13.72 23.35 17.90
CA GLN A 29 -13.53 21.91 17.73
C GLN A 29 -14.22 21.43 16.46
N PHE A 30 -13.50 20.65 15.66
CA PHE A 30 -14.03 20.02 14.45
C PHE A 30 -14.88 18.78 14.78
N PRO A 31 -15.95 18.48 14.01
CA PRO A 31 -16.78 17.29 14.22
C PRO A 31 -15.97 16.00 14.01
N GLU A 32 -16.36 14.96 14.75
CA GLU A 32 -15.86 13.60 14.53
C GLU A 32 -16.59 12.98 13.34
N ALA A 33 -15.88 12.24 12.50
CA ALA A 33 -16.45 11.56 11.35
C ALA A 33 -16.10 10.08 11.35
N GLU A 34 -17.06 9.26 10.93
CA GLU A 34 -16.83 7.83 10.67
C GLU A 34 -16.28 7.62 9.26
N ILE A 35 -15.55 6.52 9.04
CA ILE A 35 -15.08 6.13 7.72
C ILE A 35 -16.01 5.08 7.15
N CYS A 36 -16.50 5.31 5.93
CA CYS A 36 -17.12 4.27 5.13
C CYS A 36 -16.04 3.39 4.50
N TYR A 37 -15.83 2.20 5.08
CA TYR A 37 -14.89 1.23 4.53
C TYR A 37 -15.46 0.63 3.23
N PRO A 38 -14.66 0.52 2.15
CA PRO A 38 -15.03 -0.24 0.97
C PRO A 38 -15.39 -1.67 1.32
N LEU A 39 -16.27 -2.28 0.53
CA LEU A 39 -16.51 -3.71 0.64
C LEU A 39 -15.20 -4.49 0.44
N ALA A 40 -15.03 -5.55 1.23
CA ALA A 40 -13.83 -6.37 1.38
C ALA A 40 -12.70 -5.79 2.25
N ASP A 41 -12.71 -4.49 2.57
CA ASP A 41 -11.83 -3.93 3.60
C ASP A 41 -12.47 -4.11 4.97
N ARG A 42 -11.95 -5.05 5.77
CA ARG A 42 -12.42 -5.27 7.14
C ARG A 42 -11.80 -4.20 8.05
N PRO A 43 -12.60 -3.41 8.81
CA PRO A 43 -12.04 -2.37 9.68
C PRO A 43 -11.00 -2.87 10.70
N ALA A 44 -11.11 -4.13 11.12
CA ALA A 44 -10.17 -4.76 12.04
C ALA A 44 -8.80 -5.09 11.42
N ASP A 45 -8.75 -5.29 10.11
CA ASP A 45 -7.56 -5.75 9.37
C ASP A 45 -6.95 -4.64 8.50
N THR A 46 -7.73 -3.59 8.19
CA THR A 46 -7.36 -2.54 7.25
C THR A 46 -7.12 -1.21 7.96
N GLY A 47 -5.88 -0.73 7.89
CA GLY A 47 -5.52 0.65 8.20
C GLY A 47 -5.45 1.51 6.94
N TYR A 48 -5.78 2.80 7.07
CA TYR A 48 -5.58 3.79 6.02
C TYR A 48 -4.55 4.83 6.44
N LYS A 49 -3.64 5.16 5.52
CA LYS A 49 -2.77 6.34 5.62
C LYS A 49 -3.54 7.55 5.14
N ILE A 50 -4.13 8.30 6.08
CA ILE A 50 -4.88 9.53 5.83
C ILE A 50 -4.15 10.66 6.53
N LEU A 51 -3.93 11.76 5.82
CA LEU A 51 -3.14 12.89 6.30
C LEU A 51 -4.01 14.12 6.53
N SER A 52 -3.55 15.00 7.41
CA SER A 52 -4.15 16.32 7.56
C SER A 52 -4.07 17.09 6.23
N GLY A 53 -5.14 17.79 5.88
CA GLY A 53 -5.28 18.49 4.62
C GLY A 53 -5.80 17.63 3.47
N ASP A 54 -6.01 16.32 3.67
CA ASP A 54 -6.55 15.50 2.59
C ASP A 54 -8.00 15.89 2.26
N PRO A 55 -8.30 16.15 0.97
CA PRO A 55 -9.65 16.48 0.54
C PRO A 55 -10.50 15.21 0.47
N ILE A 56 -11.70 15.29 1.04
CA ILE A 56 -12.63 14.16 1.13
C ILE A 56 -14.05 14.56 0.74
N TRP A 57 -14.86 13.56 0.42
CA TRP A 57 -16.31 13.69 0.34
C TRP A 57 -16.95 13.08 1.57
N ILE A 58 -17.97 13.75 2.10
CA ILE A 58 -18.78 13.24 3.21
C ILE A 58 -20.26 13.16 2.86
N MET A 59 -20.99 12.36 3.61
CA MET A 59 -22.44 12.36 3.72
C MET A 59 -22.84 12.36 5.20
N PHE A 60 -24.06 12.74 5.51
CA PHE A 60 -24.60 12.67 6.87
C PHE A 60 -25.45 11.42 7.06
N ASN A 61 -25.23 10.68 8.14
CA ASN A 61 -25.94 9.44 8.44
C ASN A 61 -27.44 9.71 8.62
N GLY A 62 -28.27 9.20 7.70
CA GLY A 62 -29.72 9.45 7.75
C GLY A 62 -30.12 10.94 7.66
N GLY A 63 -29.19 11.83 7.28
CA GLY A 63 -29.40 13.29 7.31
C GLY A 63 -29.07 13.98 8.63
N ASP A 64 -28.56 13.27 9.65
CA ASP A 64 -28.08 13.90 10.88
C ASP A 64 -26.73 14.61 10.65
N GLU A 65 -26.76 15.94 10.68
CA GLU A 65 -25.59 16.81 10.46
C GLU A 65 -24.50 16.65 11.53
N ASN A 66 -24.81 16.04 12.68
CA ASN A 66 -23.81 15.73 13.72
C ASN A 66 -23.08 14.40 13.48
N SER A 67 -23.52 13.62 12.50
CA SER A 67 -23.01 12.27 12.22
C SER A 67 -22.44 12.18 10.79
N PRO A 68 -21.33 12.87 10.48
CA PRO A 68 -20.70 12.79 9.17
C PRO A 68 -20.00 11.44 8.95
N ILE A 69 -20.15 10.91 7.75
CA ILE A 69 -19.51 9.70 7.25
C ILE A 69 -18.64 10.09 6.05
N VAL A 70 -17.35 9.78 6.13
CA VAL A 70 -16.39 9.95 5.04
C VAL A 70 -16.62 8.86 4.00
N MET A 71 -16.93 9.28 2.78
CA MET A 71 -17.25 8.39 1.66
C MET A 71 -16.02 8.05 0.81
N GLY A 72 -14.95 8.84 0.94
CA GLY A 72 -13.68 8.62 0.23
C GLY A 72 -12.96 9.92 -0.09
N PHE A 73 -11.76 9.77 -0.65
CA PHE A 73 -10.96 10.91 -1.10
C PHE A 73 -11.63 11.63 -2.27
N ARG A 74 -11.51 12.95 -2.25
CA ARG A 74 -11.91 13.84 -3.33
C ARG A 74 -10.68 14.18 -4.18
N GLY A 75 -10.84 14.27 -5.49
CA GLY A 75 -9.78 14.75 -6.36
C GLY A 75 -9.31 16.15 -5.97
N LYS A 76 -7.99 16.39 -5.97
CA LYS A 76 -7.37 17.72 -5.78
C LYS A 76 -7.63 18.66 -6.98
N ASN A 77 -8.31 18.19 -8.02
CA ASN A 77 -8.60 18.88 -9.30
C ASN A 77 -7.36 19.30 -10.10
N THR A 78 -6.15 18.92 -9.66
CA THR A 78 -4.87 19.13 -10.34
C THR A 78 -3.92 17.97 -10.03
N GLY A 79 -2.97 17.69 -10.94
CA GLY A 79 -1.83 16.80 -10.64
C GLY A 79 -2.13 15.30 -10.48
N GLY A 80 -3.24 14.79 -11.03
CA GLY A 80 -3.54 13.36 -10.95
C GLY A 80 -2.63 12.50 -11.85
N ASN A 81 -2.10 11.40 -11.31
CA ASN A 81 -1.40 10.38 -12.09
C ASN A 81 -2.42 9.32 -12.55
N LYS A 82 -2.83 9.39 -13.82
CA LYS A 82 -3.79 8.44 -14.41
C LYS A 82 -3.18 7.06 -14.69
N ASP A 83 -1.85 6.96 -14.74
CA ASP A 83 -1.11 5.78 -15.19
C ASP A 83 -0.56 4.95 -14.02
N THR A 84 -0.81 5.37 -12.77
CA THR A 84 -0.28 4.69 -11.59
C THR A 84 -1.31 4.64 -10.47
N ARG A 85 -1.58 3.43 -9.97
CA ARG A 85 -2.20 3.22 -8.67
C ARG A 85 -1.09 3.13 -7.63
N PHE A 86 -1.09 4.04 -6.66
CA PHE A 86 -0.09 4.09 -5.59
C PHE A 86 -0.72 3.66 -4.26
N LEU A 87 -0.05 2.75 -3.57
CA LEU A 87 -0.45 2.27 -2.24
C LEU A 87 0.76 2.44 -1.32
N GLU A 88 0.60 3.23 -0.27
CA GLU A 88 1.68 3.54 0.66
C GLU A 88 1.21 3.39 2.10
N HIS A 89 2.00 2.67 2.88
CA HIS A 89 1.74 2.45 4.29
C HIS A 89 3.05 2.08 5.00
N THR A 90 3.12 2.25 6.32
CA THR A 90 4.30 1.82 7.10
C THR A 90 4.51 0.31 7.01
N ASN A 91 3.41 -0.44 7.07
CA ASN A 91 3.37 -1.89 6.88
C ASN A 91 2.30 -2.21 5.85
N PHE A 92 2.60 -3.11 4.92
CA PHE A 92 1.68 -3.58 3.89
C PHE A 92 1.75 -5.10 3.80
N ALA A 93 0.60 -5.76 3.82
CA ALA A 93 0.51 -7.22 3.77
C ALA A 93 -0.48 -7.65 2.70
N THR A 94 -0.06 -8.57 1.85
CA THR A 94 -0.92 -9.25 0.87
C THR A 94 -0.99 -10.72 1.24
N LYS A 95 -2.18 -11.29 1.23
CA LYS A 95 -2.41 -12.71 1.53
C LYS A 95 -3.46 -13.25 0.57
N ALA A 96 -3.14 -14.36 -0.07
CA ALA A 96 -4.07 -15.16 -0.84
C ALA A 96 -4.04 -16.59 -0.31
N GLU A 97 -5.18 -17.28 -0.32
CA GLU A 97 -5.27 -18.66 0.20
C GLU A 97 -4.73 -19.70 -0.78
N ASN A 98 -4.80 -19.41 -2.08
CA ASN A 98 -4.47 -20.37 -3.13
C ASN A 98 -3.34 -19.88 -4.05
N GLU A 99 -3.54 -18.73 -4.69
CA GLU A 99 -2.61 -18.21 -5.70
C GLU A 99 -2.49 -16.68 -5.58
N MET A 100 -1.27 -16.18 -5.75
CA MET A 100 -0.96 -14.77 -5.91
C MET A 100 -0.09 -14.60 -7.16
N THR A 101 -0.55 -13.78 -8.09
CA THR A 101 0.09 -13.56 -9.39
C THR A 101 0.37 -12.08 -9.60
N GLU A 102 1.62 -11.75 -9.91
CA GLU A 102 2.06 -10.39 -10.21
C GLU A 102 2.71 -10.36 -11.60
N THR A 103 2.14 -9.55 -12.49
CA THR A 103 2.60 -9.47 -13.89
C THR A 103 2.83 -8.02 -14.26
N SER A 104 4.04 -7.72 -14.74
CA SER A 104 4.41 -6.42 -15.28
C SER A 104 5.54 -6.59 -16.29
N GLN A 105 5.78 -5.56 -17.12
CA GLN A 105 6.96 -5.54 -18.00
C GLN A 105 8.27 -5.47 -17.18
N THR A 106 8.25 -4.70 -16.09
CA THR A 106 9.37 -4.55 -15.16
C THR A 106 8.84 -4.72 -13.74
N HIS A 107 9.45 -5.63 -12.98
CA HIS A 107 9.14 -5.86 -11.57
C HIS A 107 10.40 -5.60 -10.74
N THR A 108 10.36 -4.55 -9.92
CA THR A 108 11.46 -4.17 -9.03
C THR A 108 11.05 -4.31 -7.58
N ILE A 109 11.78 -5.12 -6.82
CA ILE A 109 11.63 -5.29 -5.37
C ILE A 109 12.88 -4.74 -4.69
N ASN A 110 12.72 -3.74 -3.83
CA ASN A 110 13.82 -3.14 -3.08
C ASN A 110 13.63 -3.37 -1.58
N ALA A 111 14.53 -4.15 -0.97
CA ALA A 111 14.63 -4.32 0.48
C ALA A 111 16.00 -3.83 0.95
N SER A 112 16.03 -2.90 1.91
CA SER A 112 17.29 -2.27 2.37
C SER A 112 18.11 -3.14 3.31
N SER A 113 17.48 -4.10 4.00
CA SER A 113 18.15 -4.98 4.97
C SER A 113 18.22 -6.41 4.48
N VAL A 114 17.07 -7.07 4.30
CA VAL A 114 17.00 -8.48 3.89
C VAL A 114 15.79 -8.69 2.97
N PHE A 115 15.99 -9.43 1.89
CA PHE A 115 14.93 -10.04 1.10
C PHE A 115 14.91 -11.55 1.37
N THR A 116 13.79 -12.08 1.87
CA THR A 116 13.65 -13.51 2.22
C THR A 116 12.59 -14.16 1.35
N VAL A 117 12.93 -15.30 0.75
CA VAL A 117 11.98 -16.17 0.05
C VAL A 117 11.93 -17.50 0.79
N THR A 118 10.74 -17.85 1.31
CA THR A 118 10.49 -19.16 1.92
C THR A 118 9.50 -19.90 1.03
N SER A 119 9.97 -20.96 0.37
CA SER A 119 9.21 -21.76 -0.58
C SER A 119 9.71 -23.20 -0.56
N GLY A 120 8.86 -24.15 -0.96
CA GLY A 120 9.32 -25.51 -1.26
C GLY A 120 10.25 -25.59 -2.47
N SER A 121 10.11 -24.68 -3.44
CA SER A 121 10.98 -24.58 -4.62
C SER A 121 11.01 -23.16 -5.18
N ILE A 122 12.17 -22.73 -5.70
CA ILE A 122 12.31 -21.50 -6.49
C ILE A 122 12.73 -21.90 -7.90
N VAL A 123 11.97 -21.46 -8.91
CA VAL A 123 12.24 -21.73 -10.32
C VAL A 123 12.48 -20.40 -11.03
N LEU A 124 13.66 -20.25 -11.64
CA LEU A 124 14.08 -19.05 -12.36
C LEU A 124 14.26 -19.40 -13.84
N ASN A 125 13.28 -19.03 -14.68
CA ASN A 125 13.32 -19.26 -16.13
C ASN A 125 13.90 -18.05 -16.87
N ALA A 126 15.06 -17.57 -16.41
CA ALA A 126 15.74 -16.39 -16.92
C ALA A 126 17.24 -16.45 -16.58
N ASN A 127 18.02 -15.55 -17.17
CA ASN A 127 19.39 -15.31 -16.72
C ASN A 127 19.37 -14.76 -15.28
N VAL A 128 20.27 -15.25 -14.44
CA VAL A 128 20.39 -14.84 -13.04
C VAL A 128 21.75 -14.17 -12.83
N GLU A 129 21.73 -12.92 -12.37
CA GLU A 129 22.93 -12.17 -12.01
C GLU A 129 22.92 -11.89 -10.51
N ILE A 130 24.02 -12.22 -9.83
CA ILE A 130 24.19 -12.02 -8.39
C ILE A 130 25.40 -11.11 -8.18
N ASN A 131 25.14 -9.84 -7.88
CA ASN A 131 26.15 -8.85 -7.53
C ASN A 131 26.53 -8.95 -6.04
N GLY A 132 27.12 -10.08 -5.66
CA GLY A 132 27.48 -10.40 -4.29
C GLY A 132 28.01 -11.81 -4.15
N LYS A 133 28.13 -12.28 -2.91
CA LYS A 133 28.56 -13.66 -2.64
C LYS A 133 27.35 -14.60 -2.70
N LEU A 134 27.47 -15.68 -3.46
CA LEU A 134 26.54 -16.80 -3.39
C LEU A 134 27.03 -17.79 -2.32
N LYS A 135 26.14 -18.15 -1.38
CA LYS A 135 26.37 -19.23 -0.42
C LYS A 135 25.22 -20.22 -0.55
N THR A 136 25.55 -21.48 -0.79
CA THR A 136 24.61 -22.60 -0.76
C THR A 136 25.06 -23.60 0.30
N SER A 137 24.10 -24.23 0.97
CA SER A 137 24.33 -25.35 1.87
C SER A 137 24.09 -26.71 1.21
N GLY A 138 23.42 -26.73 0.05
CA GLY A 138 23.17 -27.92 -0.74
C GLY A 138 24.08 -28.00 -1.96
N ASP A 139 23.95 -29.10 -2.70
CA ASP A 139 24.76 -29.36 -3.88
C ASP A 139 24.49 -28.34 -4.99
N ILE A 140 25.53 -28.03 -5.76
CA ILE A 140 25.42 -27.29 -7.02
C ILE A 140 25.52 -28.33 -8.14
N THR A 141 24.49 -28.41 -8.97
CA THR A 141 24.54 -29.19 -10.21
C THR A 141 24.44 -28.21 -11.38
N SER A 142 25.48 -28.18 -12.21
CA SER A 142 25.49 -27.40 -13.45
C SER A 142 25.58 -28.34 -14.64
N ALA A 143 24.69 -28.17 -15.62
CA ALA A 143 24.80 -28.85 -16.91
C ALA A 143 25.83 -28.19 -17.84
N GLY A 144 26.15 -26.91 -17.58
CA GLY A 144 27.18 -26.16 -18.30
C GLY A 144 28.46 -26.00 -17.48
N SER A 145 29.42 -25.25 -18.04
CA SER A 145 30.67 -24.96 -17.36
C SER A 145 30.46 -24.08 -16.12
N ILE A 146 31.22 -24.37 -15.08
CA ILE A 146 31.49 -23.44 -13.98
C ILE A 146 32.87 -22.85 -14.25
N THR A 147 33.00 -21.53 -14.13
CA THR A 147 34.25 -20.81 -14.41
C THR A 147 34.42 -19.74 -13.35
N ASP A 148 35.57 -19.73 -12.70
CA ASP A 148 36.02 -18.69 -11.79
C ASP A 148 36.97 -17.71 -12.50
N ALA A 149 37.35 -16.66 -11.79
CA ALA A 149 38.21 -15.61 -12.32
C ALA A 149 39.70 -15.95 -12.30
N ASP A 150 40.12 -16.88 -11.44
CA ASP A 150 41.50 -17.39 -11.36
C ASP A 150 41.77 -18.55 -12.33
N GLY A 151 40.73 -19.15 -12.92
CA GLY A 151 40.85 -20.05 -14.05
C GLY A 151 41.44 -21.41 -13.68
N ASP A 152 41.45 -21.77 -12.39
CA ASP A 152 41.77 -23.12 -11.94
C ASP A 152 40.55 -24.06 -12.03
N GLY A 153 39.36 -23.51 -12.24
CA GLY A 153 38.15 -24.23 -12.54
C GLY A 153 37.53 -24.80 -11.26
N GLY A 154 36.52 -24.10 -10.74
CA GLY A 154 35.75 -24.52 -9.58
C GLY A 154 34.97 -25.82 -9.78
N ALA A 155 35.65 -26.93 -9.50
CA ALA A 155 35.20 -28.04 -8.64
C ALA A 155 36.42 -28.62 -7.90
#